data_AF-A0A7S9SCD3-F1
#
_entry.id   AF-A0A7S9SCD3-F1
#
_cell.length_a   1.000
_cell.length_b   1.000
_cell.length_c   1.000
_cell.angle_alpha   90.00
_cell.angle_beta   90.00
_cell.angle_gamma   90.00
#
_symmetry.space_group_name_H-M   'P 1'
#
loop_
_entity.id
_entity.type
_entity.pdbx_description
1 polymer ?
#
loop_
_entity_poly.entity_id
_entity_poly.type
_entity_poly.pdbx_seq_one_letter_code
_entity_poly.pdbx_strand_id
1 'polypeptide(L)' 'MRLRKKLLLLIAIKLIIMFGVLKLFFFNETLNTKFQTDEEKSEFVIRNLIKE' A
#
# COMPACT_ATOMS: atom_id res chain seq x y z
N MET A 1 -34.78 -3.03 -8.10
CA MET A 1 -33.86 -2.55 -7.03
C MET A 1 -32.71 -3.52 -6.66
N ARG A 2 -32.11 -4.30 -7.59
CA ARG A 2 -31.06 -5.28 -7.23
C ARG A 2 -29.69 -5.09 -7.93
N LEU A 3 -29.57 -4.14 -8.86
CA LEU A 3 -28.34 -3.94 -9.63
C LEU A 3 -27.29 -3.04 -8.93
N ARG A 4 -27.70 -1.97 -8.21
CA ARG A 4 -26.74 -1.02 -7.58
C ARG A 4 -25.79 -1.67 -6.57
N LYS A 5 -26.30 -2.56 -5.71
CA LYS A 5 -25.49 -3.17 -4.64
C LYS A 5 -24.42 -4.13 -5.18
N LYS A 6 -24.75 -4.88 -6.24
CA LYS A 6 -23.79 -5.79 -6.88
C LYS A 6 -22.63 -5.04 -7.54
N LEU A 7 -22.93 -3.91 -8.18
CA LEU A 7 -21.91 -3.08 -8.82
C LEU A 7 -20.97 -2.43 -7.80
N LEU A 8 -21.52 -1.92 -6.70
CA LEU A 8 -20.72 -1.35 -5.60
C LEU A 8 -19.81 -2.41 -4.98
N LEU A 9 -20.31 -3.63 -4.76
CA LEU A 9 -19.52 -4.75 -4.23
C LEU A 9 -18.34 -5.09 -5.16
N LEU A 10 -18.58 -5.16 -6.47
CA LEU A 10 -17.53 -5.39 -7.47
C LEU A 10 -16.47 -4.28 -7.47
N ILE A 11 -16.90 -3.01 -7.38
CA ILE A 11 -15.99 -1.86 -7.33
C ILE A 11 -15.17 -1.89 -6.04
N ALA A 12 -15.79 -2.16 -4.88
CA ALA A 12 -15.10 -2.27 -3.60
C ALA A 12 -14.04 -3.37 -3.61
N ILE A 13 -14.38 -4.55 -4.16
CA ILE A 13 -13.42 -5.65 -4.33
C ILE A 13 -12.25 -5.21 -5.23
N LYS A 14 -12.54 -4.55 -6.36
CA LYS A 14 -11.50 -4.04 -7.27
C LYS A 14 -10.58 -3.03 -6.58
N LEU A 15 -11.13 -2.13 -5.77
CA LEU A 15 -10.37 -1.15 -5.01
C LEU A 15 -9.48 -1.82 -3.96
N ILE A 16 -9.97 -2.83 -3.25
CA ILE A 16 -9.15 -3.60 -2.29
C ILE A 16 -8.02 -4.34 -3.02
N ILE A 17 -8.29 -4.96 -4.18
CA ILE A 17 -7.26 -5.64 -4.96
C ILE A 17 -6.23 -4.63 -5.49
N MET A 18 -6.66 -3.48 -6.03
CA MET A 18 -5.74 -2.44 -6.51
C MET A 18 -4.90 -1.85 -5.37
N PHE A 19 -5.49 -1.62 -4.20
CA PHE A 19 -4.77 -1.15 -3.01
C PHE A 19 -3.82 -2.22 -2.48
N GLY A 20 -4.23 -3.49 -2.49
CA GLY A 20 -3.40 -4.62 -2.10
C GLY A 20 -2.20 -4.82 -3.01
N VAL A 21 -2.38 -4.71 -4.33
CA VAL A 21 -1.31 -4.79 -5.34
C VAL A 21 -0.37 -3.60 -5.20
N LEU A 22 -0.88 -2.36 -5.14
CA LEU A 22 -0.05 -1.18 -4.89
C LEU A 22 0.73 -1.32 -3.59
N LYS A 23 0.09 -1.78 -2.50
CA LYS A 23 0.76 -2.01 -1.22
C LYS A 23 1.83 -3.11 -1.34
N LEU A 24 1.52 -4.23 -1.98
CA LEU A 24 2.47 -5.33 -2.12
C LEU A 24 3.67 -4.94 -3.01
N PHE A 25 3.44 -4.26 -4.13
CA PHE A 25 4.51 -3.80 -5.02
C PHE A 25 5.29 -2.63 -4.42
N PHE A 26 4.63 -1.55 -3.97
CA PHE A 26 5.33 -0.42 -3.35
C PHE A 26 6.07 -0.83 -2.08
N PHE A 27 5.47 -1.61 -1.18
CA PHE A 27 6.15 -1.97 0.07
C PHE A 27 7.22 -3.06 -0.16
N ASN A 28 7.01 -4.04 -1.04
CA ASN A 28 8.08 -5.00 -1.29
C ASN A 28 9.25 -4.34 -2.04
N GLU A 29 9.00 -3.63 -3.16
CA GLU A 29 10.06 -3.00 -3.95
C GLU A 29 10.76 -1.86 -3.20
N THR A 30 10.03 -1.05 -2.42
CA THR A 30 10.62 0.13 -1.73
C THR A 30 11.22 -0.21 -0.36
N LEU A 31 10.57 -1.06 0.42
CA LEU A 31 10.93 -1.24 1.83
C LEU A 31 11.66 -2.57 2.07
N ASN A 32 11.14 -3.70 1.59
CA ASN A 32 11.78 -4.99 1.87
C ASN A 32 13.04 -5.27 1.05
N THR A 33 13.15 -4.77 -0.19
CA THR A 33 14.36 -4.99 -1.00
C THR A 33 15.54 -4.06 -0.65
N LYS A 34 15.30 -2.95 0.05
CA LYS A 34 16.36 -2.00 0.43
C LYS A 34 16.76 -2.02 1.91
N PHE A 35 15.91 -2.52 2.81
CA PHE A 35 16.15 -2.45 4.25
C PHE A 35 15.94 -3.82 4.90
N GLN A 36 17.00 -4.36 5.49
CA GLN A 36 17.03 -5.69 6.10
C GLN A 36 16.40 -5.71 7.49
N THR A 37 16.32 -4.55 8.16
CA THR A 37 15.75 -4.40 9.49
C THR A 37 14.67 -3.32 9.53
N ASP A 38 13.64 -3.52 10.35
CA ASP A 38 12.56 -2.55 10.55
C ASP A 38 13.07 -1.23 11.17
N GLU A 39 14.18 -1.28 11.91
CA GLU A 39 14.86 -0.12 12.49
C GLU A 39 15.41 0.83 11.40
N GLU A 40 16.10 0.28 10.39
CA GLU A 40 16.65 1.06 9.26
C GLU A 40 15.54 1.69 8.40
N LYS A 41 14.40 1.01 8.25
CA LYS A 41 13.24 1.60 7.57
C LYS A 41 12.69 2.80 8.33
N SER A 42 12.53 2.65 9.64
CA SER A 42 11.97 3.68 10.50
C SER A 42 12.84 4.94 10.46
N GLU A 43 14.16 4.77 10.58
CA GLU A 43 15.12 5.87 10.53
C GLU A 43 15.11 6.57 9.15
N PHE A 44 15.06 5.80 8.05
CA PHE A 44 14.98 6.37 6.70
C PHE A 44 13.70 7.17 6.48
N VAL A 45 12.55 6.66 6.91
CA VAL A 45 11.25 7.34 6.77
C VAL A 45 11.23 8.62 7.60
N ILE A 46 11.66 8.57 8.85
CA ILE A 46 11.76 9.74 9.74
C ILE A 46 12.67 10.80 9.13
N ARG A 47 13.84 10.41 8.62
CA ARG A 47 14.76 11.34 7.95
C ARG A 47 14.19 11.96 6.68
N ASN A 48 13.38 11.24 5.90
CA ASN A 48 12.77 11.79 4.67
C ASN A 48 11.53 12.64 4.95
N LEU A 49 10.78 12.36 6.03
CA LEU A 49 9.61 13.17 6.43
C LEU A 49 9.99 14.47 7.14
N ILE A 50 11.15 14.50 7.81
CA ILE A 50 11.68 15.68 8.50
C ILE A 50 12.50 16.57 7.55
N LYS A 51 12.92 16.04 6.39
CA LYS A 51 13.61 16.84 5.38
C LYS A 51 12.58 17.71 4.65
N GLU A 52 12.46 18.96 5.09
CA GLU A 52 11.81 20.05 4.35
C GLU A 52 12.34 20.16 2.92
#